data_AF-A0A8D2GVM7-F1
#
_entry.id   AF-A0A8D2GVM7-F1
#
_cell.length_a   1.000
_cell.length_b   1.000
_cell.length_c   1.000
_cell.angle_alpha   90.00
_cell.angle_beta   90.00
_cell.angle_gamma   90.00
#
_symmetry.space_group_name_H-M   'P 1'
#
loop_
_entity.id
_entity.type
_entity.pdbx_description
1 polymer ?
#
loop_
_entity_poly.entity_id
_entity_poly.type
_entity_poly.pdbx_seq_one_letter_code
_entity_poly.pdbx_strand_id
1 'polypeptide(L)'
;MVCACLLACGMFLTAEESLNFFGQRRTDKSKSSKYQGVETPSQSRYVRYFEKVKSDYKWDLPLRQNFIIKKFIIYSIHGNGTDLKIHIVMHRKTVFSSSSSNCRIFHDIESDRVIFIIINSPVLYDDVKVQFFSTDLPKYYDNCCFFFWFHTSFIKNNRLTLTRNQLDNPHKPKTWKIYRPDFAVEVYFDETTQN
;
A
#
# COMPACT_ATOMS: atom_id res chain seq x y z
N MET A 1 -9.11 -11.20 8.93
CA MET A 1 -9.78 -11.29 10.25
C MET A 1 -9.27 -12.43 11.11
N VAL A 2 -9.19 -13.68 10.62
CA VAL A 2 -8.70 -14.82 11.44
C VAL A 2 -7.37 -14.53 12.14
N CYS A 3 -6.38 -14.00 11.43
CA CYS A 3 -5.07 -13.70 12.03
C CYS A 3 -5.12 -12.64 13.14
N ALA A 4 -5.98 -11.63 13.01
CA ALA A 4 -6.20 -10.63 14.06
C ALA A 4 -6.90 -11.24 15.28
N CYS A 5 -7.86 -12.15 15.07
CA CYS A 5 -8.50 -12.90 16.15
C CYS A 5 -7.50 -13.77 16.91
N LEU A 6 -6.64 -14.51 16.21
CA LEU A 6 -5.59 -15.32 16.83
C LEU A 6 -4.62 -14.48 17.69
N LEU A 7 -4.26 -13.28 17.21
CA LEU A 7 -3.49 -12.31 18.00
C LEU A 7 -4.27 -11.84 19.22
N ALA A 8 -5.56 -11.54 19.06
CA ALA A 8 -6.40 -11.03 20.14
C ALA A 8 -6.56 -12.06 21.27
N CYS A 9 -6.73 -13.33 20.91
CA CYS A 9 -6.79 -14.45 21.85
C CYS A 9 -5.43 -14.81 22.48
N GLY A 10 -4.35 -14.10 22.13
CA GLY A 10 -3.01 -14.37 22.67
C GLY A 10 -2.38 -15.67 22.17
N MET A 11 -2.90 -16.28 21.11
CA MET A 11 -2.33 -17.52 20.55
C MET A 11 -0.98 -17.30 19.86
N PHE A 12 -0.75 -16.07 19.38
CA PHE A 12 0.52 -15.63 18.81
C PHE A 12 0.88 -14.25 19.36
N LEU A 13 2.18 -13.98 19.45
CA LEU A 13 2.69 -12.69 19.89
C LEU A 13 2.80 -11.73 18.71
N THR A 14 3.16 -12.24 17.53
CA THR A 14 3.43 -11.40 16.35
C THR A 14 2.47 -11.67 15.19
N ALA A 15 2.22 -10.65 14.37
CA ALA A 15 1.41 -10.79 13.16
C ALA A 15 2.02 -11.80 12.19
N GLU A 16 3.35 -11.87 12.12
CA GLU A 16 4.05 -12.81 11.24
C GLU A 16 3.76 -14.26 11.60
N GLU A 17 3.85 -14.63 12.88
CA GLU A 17 3.50 -15.98 13.35
C GLU A 17 2.04 -16.31 13.02
N SER A 18 1.13 -15.38 13.30
CA SER A 18 -0.30 -15.56 13.05
C SER A 18 -0.63 -15.72 11.55
N LEU A 19 -0.01 -14.91 10.69
CA LEU A 19 -0.13 -15.00 9.23
C LEU A 19 0.43 -16.32 8.69
N ASN A 20 1.61 -16.72 9.17
CA ASN A 20 2.27 -17.95 8.76
C ASN A 20 1.45 -19.18 9.17
N PHE A 21 0.99 -19.23 10.42
CA PHE A 21 0.14 -20.30 10.93
C PHE A 21 -1.15 -20.42 10.12
N PHE A 22 -1.86 -19.31 9.90
CA PHE A 22 -3.09 -19.31 9.11
C PHE A 22 -2.82 -19.77 7.67
N GLY A 23 -1.75 -19.28 7.04
CA GLY A 23 -1.36 -19.68 5.69
C GLY A 23 -1.08 -21.17 5.56
N GLN A 24 -0.36 -21.76 6.52
CA GLN A 24 -0.07 -23.19 6.56
C GLN A 24 -1.33 -24.05 6.76
N ARG A 25 -2.23 -23.63 7.68
CA ARG A 25 -3.46 -24.38 7.97
C ARG A 25 -4.50 -24.27 6.87
N ARG A 26 -4.55 -23.15 6.16
CA ARG A 26 -5.54 -22.91 5.11
C ARG A 26 -5.12 -23.45 3.74
N THR A 27 -3.81 -23.51 3.48
CA THR A 27 -3.27 -24.01 2.20
C THR A 27 -3.10 -25.52 2.26
N ASP A 28 -4.01 -26.25 1.61
CA ASP A 28 -3.84 -27.68 1.41
C ASP A 28 -2.85 -27.94 0.27
N LYS A 29 -1.57 -28.06 0.64
CA LYS A 29 -0.48 -28.34 -0.31
C LYS A 29 -0.63 -29.68 -1.04
N SER A 30 -1.48 -30.60 -0.56
CA SER A 30 -1.74 -31.88 -1.22
C SER A 30 -2.72 -31.76 -2.40
N LYS A 31 -3.58 -30.73 -2.40
CA LYS A 31 -4.60 -30.51 -3.43
C LYS A 31 -4.28 -29.36 -4.37
N SER A 32 -3.50 -28.38 -3.94
CA SER A 32 -3.11 -27.25 -4.77
C SER A 32 -1.79 -26.63 -4.32
N SER A 33 -0.97 -26.24 -5.29
CA SER A 33 0.20 -25.39 -5.05
C SER A 33 -0.18 -23.91 -4.82
N LYS A 34 -1.46 -23.54 -5.01
CA LYS A 34 -1.94 -22.17 -4.80
C LYS A 34 -2.00 -21.87 -3.30
N TYR A 35 -1.28 -20.85 -2.86
CA TYR A 35 -1.38 -20.34 -1.49
C TYR A 35 -2.79 -19.80 -1.21
N GLN A 36 -3.38 -20.19 -0.08
CA GLN A 36 -4.76 -19.87 0.32
C GLN A 36 -4.84 -19.08 1.63
N GLY A 37 -3.70 -18.55 2.12
CA GLY A 37 -3.64 -17.67 3.29
C GLY A 37 -4.06 -16.23 2.96
N VAL A 38 -3.42 -15.26 3.60
CA VAL A 38 -3.65 -13.83 3.30
C VAL A 38 -3.07 -13.50 1.93
N GLU A 39 -3.91 -13.05 1.01
CA GLU A 39 -3.54 -12.96 -0.42
C GLU A 39 -2.83 -11.66 -0.80
N THR A 40 -3.01 -10.58 -0.05
CA THR A 40 -2.49 -9.25 -0.44
C THR A 40 -1.59 -8.64 0.65
N PRO A 41 -0.49 -7.97 0.28
CA PRO A 41 0.35 -7.23 1.22
C PRO A 41 -0.42 -6.21 2.08
N SER A 42 -1.44 -5.55 1.55
CA SER A 42 -2.28 -4.66 2.35
C SER A 42 -3.04 -5.38 3.45
N GLN A 43 -3.61 -6.56 3.20
CA GLN A 43 -4.22 -7.35 4.28
C GLN A 43 -3.19 -7.70 5.37
N SER A 44 -1.97 -8.13 4.98
CA SER A 44 -0.89 -8.41 5.93
C SER A 44 -0.45 -7.17 6.72
N ARG A 45 -0.42 -5.99 6.07
CA ARG A 45 -0.15 -4.70 6.72
C ARG A 45 -1.18 -4.40 7.81
N TYR A 46 -2.46 -4.66 7.57
CA TYR A 46 -3.51 -4.43 8.57
C TYR A 46 -3.46 -5.42 9.74
N VAL A 47 -2.98 -6.65 9.55
CA VAL A 47 -2.71 -7.55 10.69
C VAL A 47 -1.56 -7.00 11.55
N ARG A 48 -0.51 -6.43 10.93
CA ARG A 48 0.57 -5.75 11.64
C ARG A 48 0.12 -4.45 12.33
N TYR A 49 -0.81 -3.70 11.74
CA TYR A 49 -1.43 -2.56 12.43
C TYR A 49 -2.22 -3.01 13.65
N PHE A 50 -2.98 -4.11 13.55
CA PHE A 50 -3.69 -4.67 14.69
C PHE A 50 -2.74 -5.14 15.81
N GLU A 51 -1.63 -5.79 15.47
CA GLU A 51 -0.56 -6.12 16.42
C GLU A 51 -0.09 -4.86 17.16
N LYS A 52 0.22 -3.77 16.46
CA LYS A 52 0.61 -2.49 17.07
C LYS A 52 -0.47 -1.91 17.98
N VAL A 53 -1.73 -1.94 17.57
CA VAL A 53 -2.86 -1.49 18.41
C VAL A 53 -2.87 -2.26 19.73
N LYS A 54 -2.73 -3.58 19.67
CA LYS A 54 -2.67 -4.44 20.86
C LYS A 54 -1.42 -4.16 21.72
N SER A 55 -0.23 -4.09 21.11
CA SER A 55 1.05 -4.03 21.84
C SER A 55 1.42 -2.63 22.30
N ASP A 56 1.43 -1.68 21.37
CA ASP A 56 2.01 -0.34 21.53
C ASP A 56 0.96 0.63 22.07
N TYR A 57 -0.27 0.52 21.56
CA TYR A 57 -1.40 1.38 21.96
C TYR A 57 -2.30 0.74 23.02
N LYS A 58 -1.95 -0.44 23.55
CA LYS A 58 -2.69 -1.11 24.64
C LYS A 58 -4.20 -1.23 24.38
N TRP A 59 -4.55 -1.58 23.15
CA TRP A 59 -5.92 -1.71 22.62
C TRP A 59 -6.64 -0.42 22.28
N ASP A 60 -6.04 0.73 22.57
CA ASP A 60 -6.58 2.01 22.14
C ASP A 60 -6.27 2.27 20.65
N LEU A 61 -7.18 2.98 19.99
CA LEU A 61 -6.93 3.43 18.64
C LEU A 61 -5.85 4.51 18.66
N PRO A 62 -4.89 4.48 17.71
CA PRO A 62 -3.88 5.52 17.60
C PRO A 62 -4.56 6.87 17.31
N LEU A 63 -3.96 7.96 17.79
CA LEU A 63 -4.46 9.31 17.51
C LEU A 63 -4.63 9.51 16.00
N ARG A 64 -5.76 10.07 15.59
CA ARG A 64 -6.02 10.40 14.18
C ARG A 64 -4.96 11.39 13.70
N GLN A 65 -4.36 11.09 12.55
CA GLN A 65 -3.45 12.00 11.87
C GLN A 65 -4.01 12.40 10.51
N ASN A 66 -3.94 13.70 10.23
CA ASN A 66 -4.41 14.28 8.98
C ASN A 66 -3.20 14.71 8.14
N PHE A 67 -3.19 14.29 6.88
CA PHE A 67 -2.09 14.58 5.95
C PHE A 67 -2.60 15.05 4.60
N ILE A 68 -1.75 15.79 3.90
CA ILE A 68 -1.82 15.91 2.44
C ILE A 68 -0.66 15.15 1.82
N ILE A 69 -0.84 14.59 0.62
CA ILE A 69 0.25 13.98 -0.15
C ILE A 69 0.91 15.04 -1.01
N LYS A 70 2.24 15.15 -0.91
CA LYS A 70 3.05 16.10 -1.69
C LYS A 70 3.58 15.47 -2.95
N LYS A 71 4.07 14.24 -2.86
CA LYS A 71 4.59 13.51 -4.01
C LYS A 71 4.58 12.01 -3.83
N PHE A 72 4.52 11.32 -4.95
CA PHE A 72 4.91 9.93 -5.08
C PHE A 72 6.25 9.84 -5.79
N ILE A 73 7.10 8.91 -5.39
CA ILE A 73 8.29 8.50 -6.15
C ILE A 73 8.13 7.02 -6.47
N ILE A 74 8.23 6.67 -7.74
CA ILE A 74 8.22 5.28 -8.20
C ILE A 74 9.60 4.95 -8.73
N TYR A 75 10.23 3.94 -8.16
CA TYR A 75 11.54 3.45 -8.57
C TYR A 75 11.37 2.32 -9.58
N SER A 76 12.32 2.23 -10.52
CA SER A 76 12.50 1.09 -11.42
C SER A 76 11.29 0.77 -12.28
N ILE A 77 10.53 1.81 -12.64
CA ILE A 77 9.40 1.73 -13.55
C ILE A 77 9.89 1.46 -14.98
N HIS A 78 9.07 0.77 -15.78
CA HIS A 78 9.27 0.73 -17.23
C HIS A 78 8.59 1.94 -17.87
N GLY A 79 9.36 2.78 -18.55
CA GLY A 79 8.86 4.00 -19.18
C GLY A 79 9.06 5.24 -18.30
N ASN A 80 8.35 6.32 -18.64
CA ASN A 80 8.48 7.63 -17.99
C ASN A 80 7.32 7.95 -17.02
N GLY A 81 6.38 7.02 -16.85
CA GLY A 81 5.21 7.14 -15.99
C GLY A 81 4.11 8.07 -16.49
N THR A 82 4.19 8.61 -17.71
CA THR A 82 3.14 9.49 -18.26
C THR A 82 1.84 8.75 -18.58
N ASP A 83 1.92 7.43 -18.76
CA ASP A 83 0.78 6.52 -18.92
C ASP A 83 0.06 6.22 -17.58
N LEU A 84 0.71 6.50 -16.45
CA LEU A 84 0.16 6.22 -15.13
C LEU A 84 -0.81 7.30 -14.64
N LYS A 85 -1.97 6.84 -14.19
CA LYS A 85 -2.98 7.63 -13.49
C LYS A 85 -3.13 7.16 -12.05
N ILE A 86 -3.09 8.10 -11.11
CA ILE A 86 -3.18 7.86 -9.66
C ILE A 86 -4.58 8.23 -9.20
N HIS A 87 -5.28 7.29 -8.55
CA HIS A 87 -6.50 7.58 -7.80
C HIS A 87 -6.24 7.39 -6.30
N ILE A 88 -6.73 8.32 -5.48
CA ILE A 88 -6.75 8.19 -4.03
C ILE A 88 -8.20 8.01 -3.60
N VAL A 89 -8.46 6.96 -2.82
CA VAL A 89 -9.78 6.60 -2.33
C VAL A 89 -9.75 6.61 -0.80
N MET A 90 -10.70 7.33 -0.21
CA MET A 90 -10.91 7.43 1.24
C MET A 90 -12.42 7.32 1.50
N HIS A 91 -12.83 6.60 2.54
CA HIS A 91 -14.24 6.30 2.82
C HIS A 91 -15.02 5.76 1.60
N ARG A 92 -14.38 4.88 0.82
CA ARG A 92 -14.93 4.27 -0.40
C ARG A 92 -15.30 5.26 -1.51
N LYS A 93 -14.83 6.51 -1.44
CA LYS A 93 -14.99 7.52 -2.49
C LYS A 93 -13.64 7.92 -3.04
N THR A 94 -13.54 8.08 -4.36
CA THR A 94 -12.37 8.69 -4.99
C THR A 94 -12.32 10.16 -4.61
N VAL A 95 -11.36 10.54 -3.78
CA VAL A 95 -11.15 11.92 -3.29
C VAL A 95 -10.12 12.67 -4.13
N PHE A 96 -9.31 11.95 -4.90
CA PHE A 96 -8.36 12.53 -5.84
C PHE A 96 -8.19 11.62 -7.06
N SER A 97 -8.07 12.23 -8.23
CA SER A 97 -7.71 11.58 -9.49
C SER A 97 -6.68 12.45 -10.18
N SER A 98 -5.51 11.90 -10.50
CA SER A 98 -4.46 12.64 -11.20
C SER A 98 -4.90 13.01 -12.62
N SER A 99 -4.43 14.16 -13.05
CA SER A 99 -4.61 14.79 -14.36
C SER A 99 -3.46 15.78 -14.57
N SER A 100 -3.30 16.29 -15.79
CA SER A 100 -2.25 17.26 -16.11
C SER A 100 -2.33 18.57 -15.32
N SER A 101 -3.51 18.94 -14.80
CA SER A 101 -3.70 20.18 -14.03
C SER A 101 -3.35 20.04 -12.55
N ASN A 102 -3.41 18.83 -12.00
CA ASN A 102 -3.22 18.57 -10.56
C ASN A 102 -2.07 17.61 -10.25
N CYS A 103 -1.32 17.17 -11.26
CA CYS A 103 -0.17 16.30 -11.10
C CYS A 103 0.92 16.64 -12.13
N ARG A 104 2.15 16.88 -11.66
CA ARG A 104 3.33 17.07 -12.51
C ARG A 104 4.23 15.84 -12.43
N ILE A 105 4.68 15.34 -13.56
CA ILE A 105 5.47 14.12 -13.67
C ILE A 105 6.89 14.50 -14.10
N PHE A 106 7.90 14.00 -13.39
CA PHE A 106 9.31 14.17 -13.70
C PHE A 106 9.97 12.81 -13.78
N HIS A 107 10.63 12.50 -14.90
CA HIS A 107 11.39 11.27 -15.07
C HIS A 107 12.88 11.55 -14.87
N ASP A 108 13.42 11.02 -13.77
CA ASP A 108 14.83 11.08 -13.43
C ASP A 108 15.49 9.78 -13.91
N ILE A 109 16.05 9.85 -15.13
CA ILE A 109 16.64 8.72 -15.84
C ILE A 109 17.89 8.22 -15.11
N GLU A 110 18.69 9.12 -14.54
CA GLU A 110 19.95 8.78 -13.87
C GLU A 110 19.70 7.92 -12.63
N SER A 111 18.64 8.25 -11.88
CA SER A 111 18.24 7.51 -10.67
C SER A 111 17.15 6.46 -10.92
N ASP A 112 16.80 6.18 -12.19
CA ASP A 112 15.75 5.24 -12.61
C ASP A 112 14.44 5.39 -11.81
N ARG A 113 13.94 6.63 -11.71
CA ARG A 113 12.74 6.95 -10.93
C ARG A 113 11.84 7.97 -11.61
N VAL A 114 10.55 7.86 -11.33
CA VAL A 114 9.54 8.84 -11.74
C VAL A 114 8.93 9.49 -10.51
N ILE A 115 8.89 10.82 -10.52
CA ILE A 115 8.38 11.65 -9.43
C ILE A 115 7.06 12.28 -9.86
N PHE A 116 6.00 12.00 -9.13
CA PHE A 116 4.68 12.60 -9.30
C PHE A 116 4.48 13.66 -8.21
N ILE A 117 4.54 14.94 -8.56
CA ILE A 117 4.20 16.03 -7.66
C ILE A 117 2.69 16.23 -7.68
N ILE A 118 2.07 16.16 -6.51
CA ILE A 118 0.62 16.30 -6.34
C ILE A 118 0.30 17.75 -5.99
N ILE A 119 -0.62 18.35 -6.75
CA ILE A 119 -1.11 19.71 -6.55
C ILE A 119 -2.55 19.60 -6.04
N ASN A 120 -2.90 20.40 -5.03
CA ASN A 120 -4.22 20.40 -4.41
C ASN A 120 -4.65 19.01 -3.89
N SER A 121 -3.74 18.30 -3.20
CA SER A 121 -4.09 17.07 -2.50
C SER A 121 -5.21 17.34 -1.50
N PRO A 122 -6.25 16.50 -1.43
CA PRO A 122 -7.22 16.57 -0.34
C PRO A 122 -6.53 16.22 0.99
N VAL A 123 -7.15 16.65 2.09
CA VAL A 123 -6.79 16.17 3.43
C VAL A 123 -7.24 14.72 3.56
N LEU A 124 -6.31 13.86 3.97
CA LEU A 124 -6.49 12.43 4.13
C LEU A 124 -6.37 12.04 5.60
N TYR A 125 -7.21 11.11 6.04
CA TYR A 125 -7.24 10.57 7.39
C TYR A 125 -7.82 9.14 7.39
N ASP A 126 -7.62 8.41 8.48
CA ASP A 126 -8.02 7.01 8.65
C ASP A 126 -7.45 6.11 7.53
N ASP A 127 -8.27 5.23 6.94
CA ASP A 127 -7.91 4.29 5.88
C ASP A 127 -7.92 4.94 4.49
N VAL A 128 -6.76 4.90 3.85
CA VAL A 128 -6.53 5.45 2.51
C VAL A 128 -6.05 4.35 1.57
N LYS A 129 -6.64 4.30 0.39
CA LYS A 129 -6.19 3.45 -0.71
C LYS A 129 -5.62 4.32 -1.82
N VAL A 130 -4.50 3.90 -2.39
CA VAL A 130 -3.92 4.51 -3.59
C VAL A 130 -3.90 3.46 -4.70
N GLN A 131 -4.46 3.78 -5.85
CA GLN A 131 -4.54 2.92 -7.03
C GLN A 131 -3.81 3.56 -8.21
N PHE A 132 -3.09 2.73 -8.97
CA PHE A 132 -2.36 3.13 -10.17
C PHE A 132 -2.95 2.42 -11.39
N PHE A 133 -3.33 3.20 -12.40
CA PHE A 133 -3.91 2.72 -13.65
C PHE A 133 -3.00 3.10 -14.82
N SER A 134 -2.92 2.26 -15.83
CA SER A 134 -2.28 2.54 -17.11
C SER A 134 -3.04 1.78 -18.20
N THR A 135 -3.01 2.30 -19.42
CA THR A 135 -3.52 1.62 -20.62
C THR A 135 -2.58 0.52 -21.09
N ASP A 136 -1.29 0.62 -20.74
CA ASP A 136 -0.21 -0.17 -21.30
C ASP A 136 0.20 -1.31 -20.36
N LEU A 137 -0.22 -1.23 -19.08
CA LEU A 137 0.06 -2.24 -18.07
C LEU A 137 -1.16 -3.14 -17.78
N PRO A 138 -0.93 -4.44 -17.54
CA PRO A 138 -2.00 -5.38 -17.24
C PRO A 138 -2.70 -5.04 -15.92
N LYS A 139 -4.01 -5.29 -15.87
CA LYS A 139 -4.84 -5.14 -14.68
C LYS A 139 -4.97 -6.48 -13.96
N TYR A 140 -4.99 -6.44 -12.62
CA TYR A 140 -5.14 -7.63 -11.79
C TYR A 140 -6.23 -7.44 -10.74
N TYR A 141 -5.94 -7.65 -9.45
CA TYR A 141 -6.94 -7.36 -8.42
C TYR A 141 -7.31 -5.89 -8.48
N ASP A 142 -8.58 -5.63 -8.15
CA ASP A 142 -9.11 -4.28 -8.01
C ASP A 142 -9.12 -3.47 -9.33
N ASN A 143 -9.03 -4.18 -10.47
CA ASN A 143 -9.11 -3.65 -11.83
C ASN A 143 -8.12 -2.50 -12.13
N CYS A 144 -6.95 -2.53 -11.48
CA CYS A 144 -5.85 -1.58 -11.66
C CYS A 144 -4.51 -2.32 -11.82
N CYS A 145 -3.46 -1.59 -12.17
CA CYS A 145 -2.12 -2.15 -12.38
C CYS A 145 -1.54 -2.62 -11.05
N PHE A 146 -1.55 -1.72 -10.06
CA PHE A 146 -1.20 -2.00 -8.67
C PHE A 146 -1.83 -0.98 -7.73
N PHE A 147 -1.92 -1.34 -6.46
CA PHE A 147 -2.47 -0.48 -5.42
C PHE A 147 -1.85 -0.81 -4.06
N PHE A 148 -2.19 -0.01 -3.06
CA PHE A 148 -1.93 -0.31 -1.67
C PHE A 148 -2.89 0.45 -0.76
N TRP A 149 -3.06 -0.07 0.46
CA TRP A 149 -3.79 0.59 1.55
C TRP A 149 -2.85 0.99 2.68
N PHE A 150 -3.10 2.12 3.31
CA PHE A 150 -2.44 2.48 4.56
C PHE A 150 -3.41 3.22 5.47
N HIS A 151 -3.10 3.26 6.75
CA HIS A 151 -3.85 4.04 7.72
C HIS A 151 -2.99 5.22 8.18
N THR A 152 -3.52 6.44 8.12
CA THR A 152 -2.73 7.67 8.31
C THR A 152 -2.03 7.72 9.67
N SER A 153 -2.69 7.31 10.75
CA SER A 153 -2.10 7.27 12.11
C SER A 153 -0.85 6.39 12.29
N PHE A 154 -0.54 5.52 11.33
CA PHE A 154 0.67 4.69 11.36
C PHE A 154 1.82 5.23 10.50
N ILE A 155 1.63 6.38 9.85
CA ILE A 155 2.69 7.08 9.14
C ILE A 155 3.68 7.66 10.16
N LYS A 156 4.97 7.56 9.84
CA LYS A 156 6.07 8.08 10.65
C LYS A 156 7.01 8.87 9.74
N ASN A 157 7.61 9.94 10.26
CA ASN A 157 8.57 10.78 9.54
C ASN A 157 8.02 11.30 8.19
N ASN A 158 6.70 11.54 8.11
CA ASN A 158 6.02 12.05 6.93
C ASN A 158 6.31 11.28 5.64
N ARG A 159 6.58 9.97 5.77
CA ARG A 159 6.97 9.13 4.65
C ARG A 159 6.43 7.71 4.77
N LEU A 160 6.03 7.13 3.64
CA LEU A 160 5.73 5.71 3.49
C LEU A 160 6.53 5.15 2.32
N THR A 161 7.37 4.15 2.57
CA THR A 161 8.11 3.43 1.53
C THR A 161 7.59 2.00 1.46
N LEU A 162 7.17 1.56 0.27
CA LEU A 162 6.67 0.22 0.00
C LEU A 162 7.47 -0.42 -1.13
N THR A 163 8.14 -1.53 -0.85
CA THR A 163 8.85 -2.32 -1.87
C THR A 163 7.86 -3.11 -2.73
N ARG A 164 8.32 -3.67 -3.86
CA ARG A 164 7.54 -4.53 -4.75
C ARG A 164 6.69 -5.57 -4.01
N ASN A 165 7.27 -6.23 -3.01
CA ASN A 165 6.61 -7.29 -2.26
C ASN A 165 5.60 -6.77 -1.23
N GLN A 166 5.56 -5.46 -1.01
CA GLN A 166 4.61 -4.78 -0.13
C GLN A 166 3.48 -4.07 -0.90
N LEU A 167 3.47 -4.18 -2.23
CA LEU A 167 2.45 -3.60 -3.11
C LEU A 167 1.48 -4.66 -3.60
N ASP A 168 0.19 -4.33 -3.65
CA ASP A 168 -0.85 -5.25 -4.11
C ASP A 168 -0.82 -5.32 -5.65
N ASN A 169 -0.76 -6.55 -6.17
CA ASN A 169 -0.41 -6.96 -7.54
C ASN A 169 1.10 -7.21 -7.79
N PRO A 170 2.04 -6.26 -7.57
CA PRO A 170 3.47 -6.48 -7.81
C PRO A 170 4.13 -7.57 -6.96
N HIS A 171 3.55 -7.89 -5.80
CA HIS A 171 4.02 -9.00 -4.95
C HIS A 171 3.93 -10.38 -5.62
N LYS A 172 3.21 -10.52 -6.74
CA LYS A 172 3.02 -11.82 -7.41
C LYS A 172 4.16 -12.10 -8.39
N PRO A 173 4.81 -13.27 -8.33
CA PRO A 173 5.91 -13.62 -9.25
C PRO A 173 5.60 -13.44 -10.74
N LYS A 174 4.35 -13.68 -11.15
CA LYS A 174 3.91 -13.52 -12.55
C LYS A 174 4.06 -12.09 -13.10
N THR A 175 4.20 -11.09 -12.24
CA THR A 175 4.32 -9.68 -12.63
C THR A 175 5.77 -9.19 -12.64
N TRP A 176 6.75 -10.02 -12.27
CA TRP A 176 8.14 -9.59 -12.06
C TRP A 176 8.94 -9.31 -13.33
N LYS A 177 8.38 -9.68 -14.50
CA LYS A 177 8.90 -9.21 -15.80
C LYS A 177 8.61 -7.72 -16.04
N ILE A 178 7.63 -7.15 -15.33
CA ILE A 178 7.22 -5.74 -15.40
C ILE A 178 7.73 -4.98 -14.16
N TYR A 179 7.53 -5.55 -12.97
CA TYR A 179 7.96 -4.91 -11.73
C TYR A 179 9.29 -5.51 -11.28
N ARG A 180 10.39 -4.83 -11.58
CA ARG A 180 11.77 -5.23 -11.28
C ARG A 180 12.03 -5.36 -9.77
N PRO A 181 13.08 -6.08 -9.32
CA PRO A 181 13.31 -6.35 -7.89
C PRO A 181 13.37 -5.12 -6.99
N ASP A 182 13.88 -4.02 -7.53
CA ASP A 182 14.05 -2.69 -6.94
C ASP A 182 12.82 -1.78 -7.09
N PHE A 183 11.77 -2.25 -7.77
CA PHE A 183 10.51 -1.51 -7.88
C PHE A 183 9.94 -1.18 -6.49
N ALA A 184 9.71 0.10 -6.24
CA ALA A 184 9.21 0.60 -4.98
C ALA A 184 8.38 1.87 -5.19
N VAL A 185 7.49 2.14 -4.25
CA VAL A 185 6.73 3.38 -4.19
C VAL A 185 7.02 4.07 -2.87
N GLU A 186 7.40 5.34 -2.94
CA GLU A 186 7.50 6.23 -1.79
C GLU A 186 6.43 7.31 -1.86
N VAL A 187 5.82 7.60 -0.71
CA VAL A 187 4.83 8.65 -0.53
C VAL A 187 5.38 9.64 0.48
N TYR A 188 5.38 10.92 0.12
CA TYR A 188 5.76 12.01 1.02
C TYR A 188 4.50 12.80 1.40
N PHE A 189 4.38 13.05 2.70
CA PHE A 189 3.24 13.73 3.30
C PHE A 189 3.65 15.08 3.90
N ASP A 190 2.71 16.01 4.02
CA ASP A 190 2.81 17.12 4.96
C ASP A 190 1.68 16.98 5.99
N GLU A 191 1.99 17.18 7.26
CA GLU A 191 0.97 17.26 8.32
C GLU A 191 0.09 18.49 8.11
N THR A 192 -1.22 18.31 8.25
CA THR A 192 -2.13 19.45 8.33
C THR A 192 -2.40 19.75 9.80
N THR A 193 -1.90 20.86 10.30
CA THR A 193 -2.35 21.40 11.59
C THR A 193 -3.84 21.70 11.48
N GLN A 194 -4.65 21.03 12.30
CA GLN A 194 -6.00 21.51 12.56
C GLN A 194 -5.88 22.78 13.39
N ASN A 195 -6.15 23.94 12.78
CA ASN A 195 -6.61 25.11 13.52
C ASN A 195 -8.12 24.98 13.76
#